data_AF-A0A6C0AC52-F1
#
_entry.id   AF-A0A6C0AC52-F1
#
_cell.length_a   1.000
_cell.length_b   1.000
_cell.length_c   1.000
_cell.angle_alpha   90.00
_cell.angle_beta   90.00
_cell.angle_gamma   90.00
#
_symmetry.space_group_name_H-M   'P 1'
#
loop_
_entity.id
_entity.type
_entity.pdbx_description
1 polymer ?
#
loop_
_entity_poly.entity_id
_entity_poly.type
_entity_poly.pdbx_seq_one_letter_code
_entity_poly.pdbx_strand_id
1 'polypeptide(L)'
;MENNIRYHDTSILSDEILKAMKDKLVGRKEGYNHVAVYVPIGDLLTATHVRACAGINTERTPYNGVPYDTHAEKDALDKIIRNSNYRQKSNTKGIKLDLYVMSFSPTGLLRMSKPCCLCIKMLNNISKRGIIVKNIYYSNSNRGITRVRLSDISNITRKKRKN
;
A
#
# COMPACT_ATOMS: atom_id res chain seq x y z
N MET A 1 28.91 2.63 5.29
CA MET A 1 27.84 2.90 6.28
C MET A 1 26.57 2.22 5.80
N GLU A 2 26.35 0.99 6.26
CA GLU A 2 25.21 0.15 5.86
C GLU A 2 23.93 0.66 6.56
N ASN A 3 22.87 0.87 5.79
CA ASN A 3 21.56 1.24 6.35
C ASN A 3 20.99 0.01 7.06
N ASN A 4 20.88 0.13 8.37
CA ASN A 4 20.34 -0.87 9.28
C ASN A 4 18.82 -1.02 9.08
N ILE A 5 18.41 -1.67 7.97
CA ILE A 5 17.03 -2.07 7.75
C ILE A 5 16.80 -3.31 8.62
N ARG A 6 16.09 -3.14 9.74
CA ARG A 6 15.68 -4.27 10.58
C ARG A 6 14.64 -5.10 9.84
N TYR A 7 15.05 -6.25 9.35
CA TYR A 7 14.15 -7.30 8.88
C TYR A 7 13.56 -7.97 10.13
N HIS A 8 12.30 -7.67 10.44
CA HIS A 8 11.55 -8.48 11.40
C HIS A 8 11.08 -9.75 10.68
N ASP A 9 11.25 -10.91 11.31
CA ASP A 9 10.76 -12.18 10.78
C ASP A 9 9.22 -12.11 10.70
N THR A 10 8.72 -11.88 9.49
CA THR A 10 7.28 -11.72 9.19
C THR A 10 6.65 -13.01 8.69
N SER A 11 7.36 -14.15 8.72
CA SER A 11 6.97 -15.40 8.05
C SER A 11 5.54 -15.88 8.33
N ILE A 12 5.10 -15.88 9.59
CA ILE A 12 3.73 -16.33 9.94
C ILE A 12 2.69 -15.23 9.62
N LEU A 13 3.02 -13.97 9.89
CA LEU A 13 2.16 -12.82 9.57
C LEU A 13 1.99 -12.67 8.05
N SER A 14 3.00 -13.07 7.27
CA SER A 14 2.99 -12.92 5.82
C SER A 14 1.97 -13.82 5.17
N ASP A 15 1.80 -15.06 5.64
CA ASP A 15 0.93 -16.02 4.97
C ASP A 15 -0.55 -15.69 5.14
N GLU A 16 -0.98 -15.27 6.33
CA GLU A 16 -2.35 -14.82 6.57
C GLU A 16 -2.67 -13.53 5.79
N ILE A 17 -1.72 -12.60 5.75
CA ILE A 17 -1.85 -11.35 5.00
C ILE A 17 -1.89 -11.64 3.50
N LEU A 18 -1.03 -12.53 3.02
CA LEU A 18 -1.00 -12.98 1.62
C LEU A 18 -2.31 -13.65 1.23
N LYS A 19 -2.83 -14.52 2.10
CA LYS A 19 -4.14 -15.16 1.90
C LYS A 19 -5.25 -14.11 1.85
N ALA A 20 -5.32 -13.20 2.81
CA ALA A 20 -6.33 -12.14 2.83
C ALA A 20 -6.24 -11.20 1.60
N MET A 21 -5.03 -10.90 1.11
CA MET A 21 -4.84 -10.10 -0.11
C MET A 21 -5.21 -10.88 -1.37
N LYS A 22 -4.90 -12.18 -1.43
CA LYS A 22 -5.33 -13.07 -2.51
C LYS A 22 -6.84 -13.25 -2.54
N ASP A 23 -7.49 -13.45 -1.40
CA ASP A 23 -8.95 -13.60 -1.30
C ASP A 23 -9.67 -12.33 -1.80
N LYS A 24 -9.10 -11.14 -1.55
CA LYS A 24 -9.60 -9.88 -2.12
C LYS A 24 -9.38 -9.74 -3.64
N LEU A 25 -8.56 -10.61 -4.23
CA LEU A 25 -8.28 -10.71 -5.66
C LEU A 25 -9.05 -11.84 -6.36
N VAL A 26 -9.49 -12.88 -5.64
CA VAL A 26 -10.23 -14.02 -6.19
C VAL A 26 -11.51 -13.50 -6.86
N GLY A 27 -11.64 -13.75 -8.17
CA GLY A 27 -12.77 -13.33 -9.01
C GLY A 27 -12.49 -12.22 -10.02
N ARG A 28 -11.27 -11.66 -10.08
CA ARG A 28 -10.90 -10.60 -11.04
C ARG A 28 -10.06 -11.17 -12.19
N LYS A 29 -10.44 -10.83 -13.44
CA LYS A 29 -9.83 -11.32 -14.69
C LYS A 29 -8.33 -10.98 -14.81
N GLU A 30 -7.65 -11.78 -15.62
CA GLU A 30 -6.21 -11.81 -15.88
C GLU A 30 -5.58 -10.44 -16.17
N GLY A 31 -4.38 -10.23 -15.62
CA GLY A 31 -3.53 -9.07 -15.94
C GLY A 31 -3.26 -8.19 -14.72
N TYR A 32 -2.14 -8.45 -14.05
CA TYR A 32 -1.50 -7.54 -13.07
C TYR A 32 -2.32 -7.22 -11.82
N ASN A 33 -2.22 -8.07 -10.81
CA ASN A 33 -2.82 -7.81 -9.50
C ASN A 33 -1.86 -6.98 -8.62
N HIS A 34 -1.59 -5.71 -8.97
CA HIS A 34 -0.95 -4.77 -8.02
C HIS A 34 -2.04 -4.20 -7.11
N VAL A 35 -1.97 -4.57 -5.85
CA VAL A 35 -2.98 -4.24 -4.83
C VAL A 35 -2.33 -3.44 -3.73
N ALA A 36 -3.03 -2.41 -3.30
CA ALA A 36 -2.70 -1.68 -2.10
C ALA A 36 -3.84 -1.78 -1.09
N VAL A 37 -3.52 -2.01 0.17
CA VAL A 37 -4.50 -2.14 1.24
C VAL A 37 -4.03 -1.32 2.44
N TYR A 38 -4.90 -0.45 2.93
CA TYR A 38 -4.67 0.26 4.19
C TYR A 38 -5.39 -0.41 5.34
N VAL A 39 -4.71 -0.51 6.48
CA VAL A 39 -5.20 -1.17 7.68
C VAL A 39 -4.96 -0.25 8.87
N PRO A 40 -5.96 0.02 9.73
CA PRO A 40 -5.73 0.75 10.98
C PRO A 40 -4.68 0.08 11.85
N ILE A 41 -3.79 0.88 12.44
CA ILE A 41 -2.78 0.33 13.35
C ILE A 41 -3.46 -0.21 14.61
N GLY A 42 -3.16 -1.46 14.94
CA GLY A 42 -3.82 -2.21 16.01
C GLY A 42 -4.87 -3.20 15.50
N ASP A 43 -5.32 -3.03 14.25
CA ASP A 43 -6.13 -4.05 13.57
C ASP A 43 -5.19 -5.02 12.83
N LEU A 44 -5.49 -6.32 12.91
CA LEU A 44 -4.80 -7.33 12.11
C LEU A 44 -5.51 -7.46 10.74
N LEU A 45 -4.76 -7.54 9.65
CA LEU A 45 -5.33 -7.88 8.35
C LEU A 45 -5.68 -9.37 8.34
N THR A 46 -6.86 -9.71 8.86
CA THR A 46 -7.42 -11.06 8.74
C THR A 46 -8.34 -11.12 7.53
N ALA A 47 -8.56 -12.33 6.99
CA ALA A 47 -9.54 -12.57 5.92
C ALA A 47 -10.96 -12.08 6.29
N THR A 48 -11.24 -11.92 7.59
CA THR A 48 -12.56 -11.59 8.15
C THR A 48 -12.71 -10.14 8.63
N HIS A 49 -11.65 -9.38 8.95
CA HIS A 49 -11.79 -8.02 9.53
C HIS A 49 -11.82 -6.84 8.52
N VAL A 50 -13.02 -6.65 7.99
CA VAL A 50 -13.87 -5.48 7.64
C VAL A 50 -13.33 -4.04 7.45
N ARG A 51 -12.23 -3.53 8.04
CA ARG A 51 -11.91 -2.08 7.90
C ARG A 51 -10.91 -1.72 6.82
N ALA A 52 -10.37 -2.69 6.10
CA ALA A 52 -9.29 -2.43 5.16
C ALA A 52 -9.78 -1.89 3.80
N CYS A 53 -9.28 -0.73 3.36
CA CYS A 53 -9.56 -0.17 2.03
C CYS A 53 -8.56 -0.71 1.02
N ALA A 54 -9.05 -1.47 0.04
CA ALA A 54 -8.25 -2.03 -1.05
C ALA A 54 -8.36 -1.20 -2.33
N GLY A 55 -7.23 -0.98 -2.98
CA GLY A 55 -7.13 -0.38 -4.30
C GLY A 55 -6.34 -1.25 -5.25
N ILE A 56 -6.60 -1.06 -6.54
CA ILE A 56 -5.97 -1.81 -7.63
C ILE A 56 -5.38 -0.84 -8.64
N ASN A 57 -4.34 -1.26 -9.34
CA ASN A 57 -3.91 -0.53 -10.52
C ASN A 57 -4.97 -0.64 -11.61
N THR A 58 -5.26 0.47 -12.29
CA THR A 58 -6.09 0.44 -13.51
C THR A 58 -5.21 0.51 -14.73
N GLU A 59 -5.68 -0.09 -15.82
CA GLU A 59 -5.12 0.18 -17.13
C GLU A 59 -5.33 1.66 -17.53
N ARG A 60 -4.54 2.08 -18.49
CA ARG A 60 -4.47 3.44 -19.01
C ARG A 60 -5.76 3.78 -19.76
N THR A 61 -6.76 4.24 -19.03
CA THR A 61 -8.07 4.58 -19.62
C THR A 61 -8.11 6.07 -19.98
N PRO A 62 -8.81 6.48 -21.05
CA PRO A 62 -9.01 7.89 -21.35
C PRO A 62 -10.01 8.50 -20.36
N TYR A 63 -9.65 9.63 -19.73
CA TYR A 63 -10.60 10.53 -19.06
C TYR A 63 -10.47 11.90 -19.69
N ASN A 64 -11.57 12.43 -20.22
CA ASN A 64 -11.59 13.66 -21.01
C ASN A 64 -10.55 13.67 -22.15
N GLY A 65 -10.36 12.53 -22.83
CA GLY A 65 -9.39 12.37 -23.92
C GLY A 65 -7.93 12.24 -23.49
N VAL A 66 -7.62 12.28 -22.18
CA VAL A 66 -6.26 12.13 -21.66
C VAL A 66 -6.10 10.73 -21.04
N PRO A 67 -5.12 9.92 -21.49
CA PRO A 67 -4.81 8.64 -20.86
C PRO A 67 -4.27 8.85 -19.43
N TYR A 68 -4.89 8.20 -18.44
CA TYR A 68 -4.44 8.24 -17.05
C TYR A 68 -4.31 6.84 -16.46
N ASP A 69 -3.21 6.62 -15.75
CA ASP A 69 -2.96 5.40 -14.97
C ASP A 69 -3.24 5.69 -13.49
N THR A 70 -4.06 4.87 -12.84
CA THR A 70 -4.24 4.96 -11.39
C THR A 70 -3.41 3.89 -10.72
N HIS A 71 -2.51 4.31 -9.84
CA HIS A 71 -1.74 3.41 -8.98
C HIS A 71 -2.63 2.86 -7.87
N ALA A 72 -2.45 1.59 -7.50
CA ALA A 72 -3.24 0.94 -6.47
C ALA A 72 -3.25 1.71 -5.14
N GLU A 73 -2.11 2.30 -4.76
CA GLU A 73 -1.97 3.09 -3.52
C GLU A 73 -2.87 4.33 -3.52
N LYS A 74 -3.05 4.95 -4.69
CA LYS A 74 -3.91 6.13 -4.87
C LYS A 74 -5.38 5.74 -4.84
N ASP A 75 -5.76 4.69 -5.58
CA ASP A 75 -7.14 4.18 -5.58
C ASP A 75 -7.57 3.77 -4.16
N ALA A 76 -6.70 3.06 -3.44
CA ALA A 76 -6.95 2.66 -2.05
C ALA A 76 -7.12 3.88 -1.12
N LEU A 77 -6.31 4.93 -1.33
CA LEU A 77 -6.36 6.15 -0.52
C LEU A 77 -7.60 6.98 -0.80
N ASP A 78 -8.00 7.12 -2.06
CA ASP A 78 -9.21 7.85 -2.45
C ASP A 78 -10.46 7.21 -1.82
N LYS A 79 -10.48 5.87 -1.73
CA LYS A 79 -11.54 5.14 -1.02
C LYS A 79 -11.56 5.46 0.48
N ILE A 80 -10.42 5.56 1.15
CA ILE A 80 -10.36 5.99 2.56
C ILE A 80 -10.91 7.41 2.70
N ILE A 81 -10.46 8.32 1.84
CA ILE A 81 -10.84 9.73 1.89
C ILE A 81 -12.35 9.91 1.71
N ARG A 82 -12.98 9.10 0.86
CA ARG A 82 -14.43 9.15 0.61
C ARG A 82 -15.23 8.43 1.69
N ASN A 83 -14.63 7.52 2.45
CA ASN A 83 -15.31 6.76 3.48
C ASN A 83 -15.57 7.65 4.72
N SER A 84 -16.84 7.86 5.04
CA SER A 84 -17.32 8.70 6.15
C SER A 84 -16.81 8.24 7.52
N ASN A 85 -16.66 6.92 7.74
CA ASN A 85 -16.15 6.36 8.99
C ASN A 85 -14.70 6.79 9.26
N TYR A 86 -13.92 6.97 8.20
CA TYR A 86 -12.56 7.49 8.31
C TYR A 86 -12.55 9.01 8.50
N ARG A 87 -13.39 9.76 7.76
CA ARG A 87 -13.49 11.22 7.94
C ARG A 87 -13.83 11.66 9.37
N GLN A 88 -14.73 10.95 10.04
CA GLN A 88 -15.12 11.32 11.42
C GLN A 88 -13.97 11.12 12.42
N LYS A 89 -13.16 10.06 12.24
CA LYS A 89 -12.01 9.77 13.11
C LYS A 89 -10.79 10.67 12.84
N SER A 90 -10.62 11.18 11.62
CA SER A 90 -9.50 12.10 11.33
C SER A 90 -9.61 13.42 12.08
N ASN A 91 -10.82 13.91 12.36
CA ASN A 91 -11.06 15.22 12.97
C ASN A 91 -10.67 15.34 14.45
N THR A 92 -10.47 14.22 15.16
CA THR A 92 -10.20 14.25 16.61
C THR A 92 -8.76 13.93 16.99
N LYS A 93 -8.10 12.93 16.37
CA LYS A 93 -6.72 12.53 16.72
C LYS A 93 -5.87 12.08 15.52
N GLY A 94 -6.40 12.17 14.31
CA GLY A 94 -5.81 11.57 13.12
C GLY A 94 -5.87 10.04 13.13
N ILE A 95 -6.06 9.43 11.97
CA ILE A 95 -6.13 7.98 11.80
C ILE A 95 -4.75 7.48 11.46
N LYS A 96 -4.26 6.50 12.21
CA LYS A 96 -2.97 5.86 11.94
C LYS A 96 -3.21 4.57 11.17
N LEU A 97 -2.53 4.42 10.03
CA LEU A 97 -2.69 3.29 9.11
C LEU A 97 -1.32 2.67 8.80
N ASP A 98 -1.33 1.36 8.55
CA ASP A 98 -0.29 0.64 7.85
C ASP A 98 -0.74 0.36 6.41
N LEU A 99 0.19 0.44 5.46
CA LEU A 99 -0.05 0.21 4.05
C LEU A 99 0.62 -1.09 3.59
N TYR A 100 -0.15 -1.99 3.00
CA TYR A 100 0.34 -3.21 2.36
C TYR A 100 0.22 -3.08 0.86
N VAL A 101 1.31 -3.31 0.13
CA VAL A 101 1.34 -3.23 -1.33
C VAL A 101 1.92 -4.52 -1.88
N MET A 102 1.15 -5.26 -2.66
CA MET A 102 1.62 -6.53 -3.23
C MET A 102 1.25 -6.62 -4.69
N SER A 103 2.13 -7.24 -5.47
CA SER A 103 1.87 -7.56 -6.86
C SER A 103 2.02 -9.06 -7.06
N PHE A 104 1.11 -9.67 -7.80
CA PHE A 104 1.17 -11.09 -8.14
C PHE A 104 1.32 -11.28 -9.66
N SER A 105 2.11 -12.26 -10.07
CA SER A 105 2.11 -12.77 -11.45
C SER A 105 0.80 -13.51 -11.75
N PRO A 106 0.49 -13.78 -13.03
CA PRO A 106 -0.62 -14.68 -13.39
C PRO A 106 -0.51 -16.06 -12.74
N THR A 107 0.72 -16.54 -12.53
CA THR A 107 1.02 -17.79 -11.81
C THR A 107 0.93 -17.67 -10.28
N GLY A 108 0.48 -16.52 -9.74
CA GLY A 108 0.27 -16.31 -8.31
C GLY A 108 1.54 -16.04 -7.48
N LEU A 109 2.68 -15.82 -8.13
CA LEU A 109 3.96 -15.54 -7.48
C LEU A 109 4.09 -14.06 -7.15
N LEU A 110 4.70 -13.75 -6.00
CA LEU A 110 4.98 -12.37 -5.60
C LEU A 110 5.95 -11.70 -6.58
N ARG A 111 5.59 -10.51 -7.03
CA ARG A 111 6.41 -9.59 -7.81
C ARG A 111 6.76 -8.37 -6.97
N MET A 112 7.87 -7.71 -7.30
CA MET A 112 8.26 -6.48 -6.62
C MET A 112 7.17 -5.41 -6.77
N SER A 113 6.72 -4.83 -5.65
CA SER A 113 5.58 -3.90 -5.60
C SER A 113 5.91 -2.61 -4.85
N LYS A 114 7.19 -2.27 -4.74
CA LYS A 114 7.64 -1.08 -4.01
C LYS A 114 6.92 0.18 -4.55
N PRO A 115 6.26 0.97 -3.69
CA PRO A 115 5.58 2.19 -4.12
C PRO A 115 6.52 3.16 -4.82
N CYS A 116 6.02 3.80 -5.89
CA CYS A 116 6.80 4.78 -6.63
C CYS A 116 7.00 6.08 -5.82
N CYS A 117 7.90 6.94 -6.30
CA CYS A 117 8.19 8.21 -5.63
C CYS A 117 6.97 9.15 -5.54
N LEU A 118 6.06 9.10 -6.52
CA LEU A 118 4.82 9.90 -6.52
C LEU A 118 3.85 9.39 -5.44
N CYS A 119 3.64 8.07 -5.34
CA CYS A 119 2.85 7.47 -4.27
C CYS A 119 3.44 7.84 -2.90
N ILE A 120 4.74 7.71 -2.70
CA ILE A 120 5.40 8.07 -1.42
C ILE A 120 5.19 9.56 -1.07
N LYS A 121 5.27 10.47 -2.05
CA LYS A 121 4.99 11.89 -1.82
C LYS A 121 3.53 12.13 -1.41
N MET A 122 2.59 11.48 -2.11
CA MET A 122 1.16 11.54 -1.77
C MET A 122 0.90 11.05 -0.33
N LEU A 123 1.51 9.92 0.06
CA LEU A 123 1.40 9.37 1.42
C LEU A 123 1.94 10.33 2.48
N ASN A 124 2.99 11.08 2.20
CA ASN A 124 3.49 12.09 3.14
C ASN A 124 2.53 13.27 3.26
N ASN A 125 1.94 13.70 2.15
CA ASN A 125 1.03 14.86 2.13
C ASN A 125 -0.33 14.58 2.77
N ILE A 126 -0.79 13.33 2.78
CA ILE A 126 -2.10 12.99 3.34
C ILE A 126 -2.18 13.14 4.87
N SER A 127 -1.02 13.20 5.55
CA SER A 127 -0.93 13.52 6.99
C SER A 127 -1.61 14.83 7.35
N LYS A 128 -1.58 15.83 6.45
CA LYS A 128 -2.25 17.13 6.60
C LYS A 128 -3.78 17.02 6.66
N ARG A 129 -4.33 15.90 6.19
CA ARG A 129 -5.77 15.59 6.21
C ARG A 129 -6.14 14.65 7.37
N GLY A 130 -5.26 14.50 8.35
CA GLY A 130 -5.48 13.64 9.51
C GLY A 130 -5.38 12.15 9.21
N ILE A 131 -4.72 11.74 8.12
CA ILE A 131 -4.43 10.34 7.80
C ILE A 131 -2.92 10.12 7.85
N ILE A 132 -2.45 9.31 8.80
CA ILE A 132 -1.04 9.10 9.10
C ILE A 132 -0.67 7.67 8.74
N VAL A 133 0.11 7.51 7.67
CA VAL A 133 0.63 6.18 7.28
C VAL A 133 1.97 5.95 7.97
N LYS A 134 2.07 4.92 8.83
CA LYS A 134 3.26 4.67 9.65
C LYS A 134 4.23 3.73 8.96
N ASN A 135 3.78 2.51 8.66
CA ASN A 135 4.58 1.50 7.99
C ASN A 135 4.05 1.22 6.59
N ILE A 136 4.97 0.87 5.69
CA ILE A 136 4.69 0.34 4.37
C ILE A 136 5.30 -1.05 4.28
N TYR A 137 4.47 -2.01 3.92
CA TYR A 137 4.84 -3.38 3.63
C TYR A 137 4.74 -3.58 2.12
N TYR A 138 5.81 -4.02 1.48
CA TYR A 138 5.81 -4.29 0.04
C TYR A 138 6.61 -5.54 -0.30
N SER A 139 6.23 -6.23 -1.37
CA SER A 139 7.00 -7.36 -1.87
C SER A 139 8.28 -6.87 -2.58
N ASN A 140 9.41 -7.49 -2.24
CA ASN A 140 10.73 -7.14 -2.78
C ASN A 140 11.13 -8.06 -3.96
N SER A 141 12.32 -7.83 -4.52
CA SER A 141 12.86 -8.64 -5.63
C SER A 141 13.07 -10.12 -5.27
N ASN A 142 13.28 -10.40 -3.98
CA ASN A 142 13.53 -11.75 -3.47
C ASN A 142 12.22 -12.47 -3.10
N ARG A 143 11.07 -11.95 -3.56
CA ARG A 143 9.72 -12.47 -3.25
C ARG A 143 9.36 -12.48 -1.76
N GLY A 144 10.12 -11.79 -0.93
CA GLY A 144 9.80 -11.57 0.48
C GLY A 144 9.03 -10.27 0.70
N ILE A 145 8.45 -10.10 1.89
CA ILE A 145 7.81 -8.85 2.30
C ILE A 145 8.83 -7.99 3.06
N THR A 146 8.98 -6.74 2.63
CA THR A 146 9.81 -5.75 3.32
C THR A 146 8.90 -4.75 4.02
N ARG A 147 9.17 -4.53 5.31
CA ARG A 147 8.56 -3.45 6.09
C ARG A 147 9.50 -2.27 6.17
N VAL A 148 9.00 -1.06 5.91
CA VAL A 148 9.73 0.19 6.14
C VAL A 148 8.81 1.23 6.78
N ARG A 149 9.38 2.19 7.52
CA ARG A 149 8.62 3.38 7.94
C ARG A 149 8.51 4.35 6.76
N LEU A 150 7.39 5.07 6.67
CA LEU A 150 7.19 6.10 5.64
C LEU A 150 8.28 7.20 5.71
N SER A 151 8.74 7.54 6.92
CA SER A 151 9.84 8.49 7.14
C SER A 151 11.11 8.06 6.41
N ASP A 152 11.45 6.77 6.50
CA ASP A 152 12.76 6.27 6.08
C ASP A 152 12.80 6.10 4.56
N ILE A 153 11.72 5.59 3.97
CA ILE A 153 11.61 5.42 2.51
C ILE A 153 11.58 6.77 1.77
N SER A 154 11.00 7.81 2.39
CA SER A 154 10.95 9.15 1.79
C SER A 154 12.35 9.75 1.60
N ASN A 155 13.27 9.49 2.53
CA ASN A 155 14.64 10.00 2.48
C ASN A 155 15.48 9.29 1.40
N ILE A 156 15.23 8.00 1.16
CA ILE A 156 15.88 7.24 0.08
C ILE A 156 15.52 7.82 -1.29
N THR A 157 14.24 8.17 -1.50
CA THR A 157 13.79 8.73 -2.78
C THR A 157 14.37 10.12 -3.10
N ARG A 158 14.77 10.90 -2.09
CA ARG A 158 15.40 12.21 -2.28
C ARG A 158 16.88 12.13 -2.67
N LYS A 159 17.63 11.15 -2.15
CA LYS A 159 19.07 10.99 -2.43
C LYS A 159 19.37 10.60 -3.88
N LYS A 160 18.50 9.83 -4.54
CA LYS A 160 18.68 9.41 -5.96
C LYS A 160 18.63 10.54 -6.99
N ARG A 161 18.26 11.77 -6.62
CA ARG A 161 18.18 12.93 -7.52
C ARG A 161 19.44 13.82 -7.52
N LYS A 162 20.45 13.50 -6.73
CA LYS A 162 21.68 14.30 -6.58
C LYS A 162 22.93 13.70 -7.23
N ASN A 163 22.77 12.65 -8.03
CA ASN A 163 23.84 12.10 -8.86
C ASN A 163 23.44 12.21 -10.33
#